data_AF-M7ZKG8-F1
#
_entry.id   AF-M7ZKG8-F1
#
_cell.length_a   1.000
_cell.length_b   1.000
_cell.length_c   1.000
_cell.angle_alpha   90.00
_cell.angle_beta   90.00
_cell.angle_gamma   90.00
#
_symmetry.space_group_name_H-M   'P 1'
#
loop_
_entity.id
_entity.type
_entity.pdbx_description
1 polymer ?
#
loop_
_entity_poly.entity_id
_entity_poly.type
_entity_poly.pdbx_seq_one_letter_code
_entity_poly.pdbx_strand_id
1 'polypeptide(L)'
;MLDLGINAAIVLGAITFALTKVLTVDQDYWHGWTIFEILRYMPQHNWSAYEEALKANPLLVKMMISGIVYSLGDWIAQCYEGKPIFEFDRARMFRSGLIGFTLQGSLSHYYYNFCEVTDTMNASTFLHQSVFPYKDWWAVPVKAAFDQTVWSGLWNTIYFVALGFLRWESPSTIFRELKSTFFPMLTAGWKLWPFAHIITYGVVPIEHRLLWVDCVELIWVTILSTYSNEKSEARTLDDSSTTDTRDNSR
;
A
#
# COMPACT_ATOMS: atom_id res chain seq x y z
N MET A 1 9.88 16.93 -23.64
CA MET A 1 11.31 16.53 -23.51
C MET A 1 11.87 16.75 -22.11
N LEU A 2 11.69 17.93 -21.49
CA LEU A 2 12.17 18.16 -20.11
C LEU A 2 11.52 17.23 -19.07
N ASP A 3 10.19 17.07 -19.11
CA ASP A 3 9.50 16.19 -18.16
C ASP A 3 9.88 14.71 -18.28
N LEU A 4 10.04 14.23 -19.51
CA LEU A 4 10.53 12.88 -19.79
C LEU A 4 11.94 12.67 -19.21
N GLY A 5 12.84 13.64 -19.40
CA GLY A 5 14.20 13.58 -18.85
C GLY A 5 14.22 13.56 -17.32
N ILE A 6 13.37 14.37 -16.68
CA ILE A 6 13.24 14.40 -15.21
C ILE A 6 12.70 13.05 -14.70
N ASN A 7 11.63 12.54 -15.33
CA ASN A 7 11.04 11.25 -14.93
C ASN A 7 12.03 10.09 -15.11
N ALA A 8 12.75 10.05 -16.23
CA ALA A 8 13.80 9.06 -16.45
C ALA A 8 14.91 9.15 -15.39
N ALA A 9 15.37 10.36 -15.05
CA ALA A 9 16.37 10.56 -14.00
C ALA A 9 15.88 10.09 -12.62
N ILE A 10 14.62 10.37 -12.26
CA ILE A 10 14.01 9.89 -11.01
C ILE A 10 13.99 8.37 -10.96
N VAL A 11 13.47 7.73 -12.02
CA VAL A 11 13.34 6.27 -12.08
C VAL A 11 14.71 5.59 -12.05
N LEU A 12 15.63 6.02 -12.91
CA LEU A 12 16.98 5.45 -12.98
C LEU A 12 17.76 5.69 -11.68
N GLY A 13 17.63 6.87 -11.07
CA GLY A 13 18.23 7.20 -9.79
C GLY A 13 17.70 6.32 -8.66
N ALA A 14 16.38 6.14 -8.58
CA ALA A 14 15.74 5.28 -7.58
C ALA A 14 16.15 3.80 -7.74
N ILE A 15 16.16 3.28 -8.98
CA ILE A 15 16.60 1.91 -9.28
C ILE A 15 18.07 1.74 -8.92
N THR A 16 18.93 2.68 -9.31
CA THR A 16 20.37 2.63 -9.00
C THR A 16 20.62 2.65 -7.50
N PHE A 17 19.92 3.52 -6.76
CA PHE A 17 20.00 3.58 -5.31
C PHE A 17 19.54 2.28 -4.65
N ALA A 18 18.38 1.75 -5.05
CA ALA A 18 17.83 0.51 -4.51
C ALA A 18 18.76 -0.68 -4.79
N LEU A 19 19.23 -0.84 -6.02
CA LEU A 19 20.19 -1.89 -6.39
C LEU A 19 21.49 -1.74 -5.60
N THR A 20 22.01 -0.52 -5.49
CA THR A 20 23.22 -0.28 -4.69
C THR A 20 22.99 -0.72 -3.25
N LYS A 21 21.89 -0.30 -2.59
CA LYS A 21 21.61 -0.66 -1.20
C LYS A 21 21.39 -2.17 -0.99
N VAL A 22 20.66 -2.82 -1.89
CA VAL A 22 20.42 -4.28 -1.82
C VAL A 22 21.72 -5.04 -1.98
N LEU A 23 22.54 -4.61 -2.96
CA LEU A 23 23.84 -5.20 -3.19
C LEU A 23 24.76 -4.92 -2.01
N THR A 24 24.83 -3.71 -1.46
CA THR A 24 25.87 -3.31 -0.50
C THR A 24 25.45 -3.38 0.97
N VAL A 25 24.40 -4.13 1.31
CA VAL A 25 23.82 -4.13 2.67
C VAL A 25 24.82 -4.59 3.74
N ASP A 26 25.75 -5.45 3.36
CA ASP A 26 26.70 -6.15 4.22
C ASP A 26 28.15 -5.92 3.77
N GLN A 27 28.46 -4.74 3.21
CA GLN A 27 29.80 -4.40 2.74
C GLN A 27 30.90 -4.65 3.78
N ASP A 28 30.59 -4.52 5.07
CA ASP A 28 31.51 -4.77 6.17
C ASP A 28 31.87 -6.27 6.33
N TYR A 29 31.09 -7.19 5.74
CA TYR A 29 31.27 -8.64 5.82
C TYR A 29 31.97 -9.23 4.59
N TRP A 30 32.12 -8.47 3.50
CA TRP A 30 32.53 -8.94 2.16
C TRP A 30 34.00 -9.33 1.99
N HIS A 31 34.77 -9.39 3.06
CA HIS A 31 36.23 -9.53 3.02
C HIS A 31 36.66 -10.87 2.36
N GLY A 32 36.85 -10.85 1.04
CA GLY A 32 37.27 -11.99 0.21
C GLY A 32 36.14 -12.79 -0.45
N TRP A 33 34.89 -12.32 -0.41
CA TRP A 33 33.76 -13.04 -0.99
C TRP A 33 33.74 -13.00 -2.53
N THR A 34 33.35 -14.12 -3.13
CA THR A 34 33.03 -14.22 -4.55
C THR A 34 31.65 -13.62 -4.85
N ILE A 35 31.39 -13.29 -6.12
CA ILE A 35 30.07 -12.82 -6.57
C ILE A 35 28.97 -13.84 -6.22
N PHE A 36 29.28 -15.13 -6.31
CA PHE A 36 28.34 -16.18 -5.95
C PHE A 36 27.97 -16.15 -4.47
N GLU A 37 28.95 -15.97 -3.57
CA GLU A 37 28.71 -15.86 -2.13
C GLU A 37 27.89 -14.62 -1.80
N ILE A 38 28.21 -13.47 -2.42
CA ILE A 38 27.43 -12.24 -2.27
C ILE A 38 25.97 -12.50 -2.65
N LEU A 39 25.71 -13.06 -3.84
CA LEU A 39 24.35 -13.37 -4.28
C LEU A 39 23.64 -14.39 -3.38
N ARG A 40 24.37 -15.34 -2.81
CA ARG A 40 23.82 -16.40 -1.96
C ARG A 40 23.42 -15.90 -0.57
N TYR A 41 24.16 -14.96 0.02
CA TYR A 41 23.91 -14.44 1.36
C TYR A 41 23.09 -13.14 1.37
N MET A 42 23.07 -12.41 0.24
CA MET A 42 22.33 -11.16 0.08
C MET A 42 20.87 -11.21 0.58
N PRO A 43 20.04 -12.23 0.25
CA PRO A 43 18.67 -12.27 0.76
C PRO A 43 18.61 -12.32 2.29
N GLN A 44 19.49 -13.11 2.91
CA GLN A 44 19.54 -13.27 4.36
C GLN A 44 19.98 -11.96 5.03
N HIS A 45 20.98 -11.28 4.48
CA HIS A 45 21.49 -10.04 5.04
C HIS A 45 20.53 -8.87 4.87
N ASN A 46 19.86 -8.77 3.72
CA ASN A 46 18.77 -7.81 3.53
C ASN A 46 17.62 -8.05 4.51
N TRP A 47 17.28 -9.33 4.76
CA TRP A 47 16.28 -9.68 5.77
C TRP A 47 16.72 -9.25 7.18
N SER A 48 17.96 -9.55 7.57
CA SER A 48 18.51 -9.12 8.86
C SER A 48 18.52 -7.59 9.02
N ALA A 49 18.91 -6.84 7.98
CA ALA A 49 18.88 -5.38 8.01
C ALA A 49 17.45 -4.83 8.14
N TYR A 50 16.48 -5.45 7.45
CA TYR A 50 15.06 -5.14 7.63
C TYR A 50 14.60 -5.41 9.06
N GLU A 51 14.92 -6.57 9.64
CA GLU A 51 14.59 -6.95 11.02
C GLU A 51 15.15 -5.94 12.03
N GLU A 52 16.41 -5.53 11.86
CA GLU A 52 17.07 -4.55 12.72
C GLU A 52 16.40 -3.17 12.62
N ALA A 53 16.11 -2.71 11.39
CA ALA A 53 15.40 -1.47 11.17
C ALA A 53 13.99 -1.51 11.79
N LEU A 54 13.28 -2.63 11.61
CA LEU A 54 11.94 -2.84 12.15
C LEU A 54 11.95 -2.85 13.68
N LYS A 55 12.95 -3.45 14.31
CA LYS A 55 13.11 -3.43 15.78
C LYS A 55 13.44 -2.04 16.30
N ALA A 56 14.27 -1.29 15.58
CA ALA A 56 14.67 0.05 15.99
C ALA A 56 13.52 1.06 15.88
N ASN A 57 12.79 1.06 14.76
CA ASN A 57 11.72 2.03 14.49
C ASN A 57 10.56 1.37 13.70
N PRO A 58 9.74 0.52 14.33
CA PRO A 58 8.76 -0.33 13.63
C PRO A 58 7.72 0.48 12.86
N LEU A 59 7.24 1.59 13.44
CA LEU A 59 6.25 2.46 12.81
C LEU A 59 6.83 3.12 11.56
N LEU A 60 8.00 3.74 11.66
CA LEU A 60 8.61 4.45 10.54
C LEU A 60 8.95 3.51 9.38
N VAL A 61 9.50 2.33 9.66
CA VAL A 61 9.80 1.34 8.61
C VAL A 61 8.54 0.94 7.86
N LYS A 62 7.46 0.64 8.58
CA LYS A 62 6.16 0.30 8.00
C LYS A 62 5.59 1.44 7.15
N MET A 63 5.65 2.68 7.65
CA MET A 63 5.25 3.87 6.90
C MET A 63 6.06 4.05 5.61
N MET A 64 7.39 3.90 5.67
CA MET A 64 8.26 4.03 4.50
C MET A 64 7.94 2.98 3.43
N ILE A 65 7.73 1.73 3.83
CA ILE A 65 7.39 0.64 2.90
C ILE A 65 6.03 0.89 2.25
N SER A 66 4.99 1.18 3.03
CA SER A 66 3.66 1.49 2.47
C SER A 66 3.68 2.71 1.56
N GLY A 67 4.48 3.74 1.85
CA GLY A 67 4.66 4.89 0.97
C GLY A 67 5.30 4.54 -0.39
N ILE A 68 6.29 3.65 -0.38
CA ILE A 68 6.91 3.12 -1.60
C ILE A 68 5.89 2.28 -2.39
N VAL A 69 5.19 1.37 -1.72
CA VAL A 69 4.16 0.49 -2.32
C VAL A 69 3.08 1.32 -3.00
N TYR A 70 2.59 2.36 -2.35
CA TYR A 70 1.55 3.20 -2.92
C TYR A 70 2.05 4.03 -4.12
N SER A 71 3.30 4.49 -4.08
CA SER A 71 3.91 5.19 -5.20
C SER A 71 4.10 4.25 -6.39
N LEU A 72 4.62 3.05 -6.16
CA LEU A 72 4.82 2.04 -7.20
C LEU A 72 3.49 1.54 -7.78
N GLY A 73 2.48 1.30 -6.94
CA GLY A 73 1.15 0.88 -7.39
C GLY A 73 0.49 1.92 -8.28
N ASP A 74 0.61 3.20 -7.94
CA ASP A 74 0.13 4.28 -8.81
C ASP A 74 0.91 4.36 -10.12
N TRP A 75 2.24 4.22 -10.08
CA TRP A 75 3.06 4.21 -11.28
C TRP A 75 2.72 3.04 -12.22
N ILE A 76 2.45 1.86 -11.66
CA ILE A 76 1.97 0.69 -12.41
C ILE A 76 0.58 0.97 -13.00
N ALA A 77 -0.33 1.57 -12.23
CA ALA A 77 -1.67 1.95 -12.72
C ALA A 77 -1.57 2.88 -13.94
N GLN A 78 -0.69 3.87 -13.89
CA GLN A 78 -0.45 4.77 -15.00
C GLN A 78 0.12 4.06 -16.23
N CYS A 79 0.99 3.07 -16.04
CA CYS A 79 1.48 2.25 -17.15
C CYS A 79 0.35 1.37 -17.74
N TYR A 80 -0.53 0.84 -16.90
CA TYR A 80 -1.69 0.05 -17.32
C TYR A 80 -2.71 0.91 -18.11
N GLU A 81 -2.85 2.19 -17.76
CA GLU A 81 -3.61 3.19 -18.52
C GLU A 81 -2.97 3.57 -19.87
N GLY A 82 -1.81 3.00 -20.20
CA GLY A 82 -1.13 3.17 -21.48
C GLY A 82 -0.06 4.27 -21.49
N LYS A 83 0.25 4.89 -20.35
CA LYS A 83 1.35 5.85 -20.29
C LYS A 83 2.71 5.13 -20.39
N PRO A 84 3.66 5.62 -21.21
CA PRO A 84 5.02 5.11 -21.21
C PRO A 84 5.66 5.15 -19.81
N ILE A 85 6.60 4.25 -19.54
CA ILE A 85 7.24 4.07 -18.22
C ILE A 85 7.87 5.36 -17.65
N PHE A 86 8.29 6.29 -18.51
CA PHE A 86 8.89 7.57 -18.13
C PHE A 86 7.95 8.77 -18.34
N GLU A 87 6.70 8.57 -18.74
CA GLU A 87 5.72 9.63 -18.99
C GLU A 87 4.56 9.56 -18.00
N PHE A 88 4.90 9.40 -16.72
CA PHE A 88 3.92 9.35 -15.63
C PHE A 88 3.73 10.71 -14.96
N ASP A 89 2.54 10.91 -14.40
CA ASP A 89 2.16 12.03 -13.55
C ASP A 89 2.78 11.84 -12.16
N ARG A 90 3.81 12.65 -11.90
CA ARG A 90 4.54 12.68 -10.62
C ARG A 90 3.65 13.14 -9.46
N ALA A 91 2.74 14.08 -9.68
CA ALA A 91 1.90 14.63 -8.62
C ALA A 91 0.88 13.58 -8.16
N ARG A 92 0.27 12.86 -9.10
CA ARG A 92 -0.61 11.72 -8.81
C ARG A 92 0.12 10.64 -8.01
N MET A 93 1.28 10.22 -8.49
CA MET A 93 2.13 9.22 -7.81
C MET A 93 2.50 9.67 -6.39
N PHE A 94 2.89 10.94 -6.23
CA PHE A 94 3.26 11.51 -4.94
C PHE A 94 2.09 11.54 -3.95
N ARG A 95 0.87 11.92 -4.38
CA ARG A 95 -0.32 11.88 -3.51
C ARG A 95 -0.61 10.47 -3.03
N SER A 96 -0.54 9.47 -3.92
CA SER A 96 -0.69 8.06 -3.55
C SER A 96 0.36 7.66 -2.51
N GLY A 97 1.64 7.92 -2.78
CA GLY A 97 2.74 7.65 -1.85
C GLY A 97 2.57 8.33 -0.50
N LEU A 98 2.07 9.57 -0.47
CA LEU A 98 1.81 10.30 0.78
C LEU A 98 0.70 9.66 1.61
N ILE A 99 -0.37 9.17 0.97
CA ILE A 99 -1.44 8.40 1.63
C ILE A 99 -0.87 7.10 2.21
N GLY A 100 -0.07 6.37 1.42
CA GLY A 100 0.59 5.15 1.86
C GLY A 100 1.48 5.38 3.08
N PHE A 101 2.32 6.42 3.02
CA PHE A 101 3.27 6.77 4.07
C PHE A 101 2.58 7.22 5.35
N THR A 102 1.64 8.17 5.25
CA THR A 102 1.05 8.81 6.43
C THR A 102 -0.12 8.04 7.03
N LEU A 103 -0.99 7.48 6.19
CA LEU A 103 -2.24 6.86 6.62
C LEU A 103 -2.13 5.35 6.64
N GLN A 104 -1.83 4.70 5.50
CA GLN A 104 -1.86 3.24 5.43
C GLN A 104 -0.86 2.61 6.40
N GLY A 105 0.41 3.03 6.35
CA GLY A 105 1.47 2.42 7.15
C GLY A 105 1.28 2.64 8.66
N SER A 106 0.78 3.82 9.06
CA SER A 106 0.56 4.14 10.48
C SER A 106 -0.72 3.50 11.03
N LEU A 107 -1.84 3.63 10.31
CA LEU A 107 -3.13 3.07 10.74
C LEU A 107 -3.08 1.55 10.77
N SER A 108 -2.48 0.91 9.76
CA SER A 108 -2.35 -0.54 9.72
C SER A 108 -1.42 -1.07 10.83
N HIS A 109 -0.37 -0.32 11.20
CA HIS A 109 0.46 -0.66 12.35
C HIS A 109 -0.37 -0.76 13.64
N TYR A 110 -1.16 0.27 13.95
CA TYR A 110 -2.00 0.26 15.14
C TYR A 110 -3.15 -0.74 15.06
N TYR A 111 -3.72 -0.94 13.87
CA TYR A 111 -4.77 -1.92 13.62
C TYR A 111 -4.33 -3.35 13.95
N TYR A 112 -3.19 -3.81 13.42
CA TYR A 112 -2.71 -5.17 13.69
C TYR A 112 -2.37 -5.38 15.17
N ASN A 113 -1.82 -4.36 15.84
CA ASN A 113 -1.59 -4.40 17.28
C ASN A 113 -2.91 -4.48 18.07
N PHE A 114 -3.93 -3.73 17.65
CA PHE A 114 -5.25 -3.77 18.28
C PHE A 114 -5.93 -5.14 18.12
N CYS A 115 -5.86 -5.76 16.94
CA CYS A 115 -6.36 -7.12 16.73
C CYS A 115 -5.70 -8.14 17.67
N GLU A 116 -4.42 -7.95 17.99
CA GLU A 116 -3.65 -8.84 18.88
C GLU A 116 -3.97 -8.64 20.37
N VAL A 117 -4.14 -7.39 20.81
CA VAL A 117 -4.58 -7.09 22.18
C VAL A 117 -5.97 -7.68 22.42
N THR A 118 -6.86 -7.56 21.44
CA THR A 118 -8.20 -8.17 21.49
C THR A 118 -8.13 -9.70 21.59
N ASP A 119 -7.19 -10.34 20.89
CA ASP A 119 -6.94 -11.78 21.03
C ASP A 119 -6.51 -12.15 22.46
N THR A 120 -5.59 -11.37 23.04
CA THR A 120 -5.06 -11.63 24.38
C THR A 120 -6.12 -11.42 25.47
N MET A 121 -6.99 -10.43 25.31
CA MET A 121 -8.12 -10.17 26.21
C MET A 121 -9.22 -11.23 26.11
N ASN A 122 -9.45 -11.81 24.93
CA ASN A 122 -10.37 -12.93 24.77
C ASN A 122 -9.75 -14.27 25.21
N ALA A 123 -8.42 -14.40 25.09
CA ALA A 123 -7.64 -15.58 25.48
C ALA A 123 -7.22 -15.60 26.96
N SER A 124 -7.57 -14.59 27.77
CA SER A 124 -7.30 -14.58 29.22
C SER A 124 -8.09 -15.64 30.01
N THR A 125 -8.78 -16.55 29.32
CA THR A 125 -9.32 -17.79 29.89
C THR A 125 -8.47 -18.97 29.43
N PHE A 126 -7.39 -19.22 30.17
CA PHE A 126 -6.90 -20.56 30.54
C PHE A 126 -5.61 -21.16 29.95
N LEU A 127 -5.05 -20.84 28.78
CA LEU A 127 -3.83 -21.56 28.31
C LEU A 127 -2.93 -20.74 27.37
N HIS A 128 -1.85 -20.15 27.87
CA HIS A 128 -0.80 -19.61 26.99
C HIS A 128 0.60 -19.67 27.59
N GLN A 129 1.14 -20.88 27.75
CA GLN A 129 2.57 -21.06 27.97
C GLN A 129 3.14 -22.09 26.98
N SER A 130 3.65 -21.53 25.88
CA SER A 130 4.84 -21.95 25.13
C SER A 130 4.81 -23.18 24.20
N VAL A 131 5.47 -22.95 23.06
CA VAL A 131 6.26 -23.86 22.21
C VAL A 131 5.68 -24.22 20.83
N PHE A 132 4.37 -24.29 20.57
CA PHE A 132 3.85 -24.41 19.18
C PHE A 132 2.49 -23.71 18.98
N PRO A 133 2.26 -23.09 17.80
CA PRO A 133 1.78 -21.71 17.68
C PRO A 133 0.46 -21.65 16.91
N TYR A 134 -0.47 -22.56 17.20
CA TYR A 134 -1.80 -22.49 16.60
C TYR A 134 -2.59 -21.46 17.41
N LYS A 135 -2.54 -20.20 16.97
CA LYS A 135 -3.67 -19.29 17.16
C LYS A 135 -4.90 -20.09 16.79
N ASP A 136 -5.83 -20.21 17.70
CA ASP A 136 -7.16 -20.74 17.48
C ASP A 136 -7.63 -20.41 16.05
N TRP A 137 -7.58 -21.39 15.14
CA TRP A 137 -7.83 -21.15 13.71
C TRP A 137 -9.27 -20.67 13.48
N TRP A 138 -10.14 -20.82 14.48
CA TRP A 138 -11.48 -20.23 14.49
C TRP A 138 -11.46 -18.70 14.53
N ALA A 139 -10.42 -18.08 15.09
CA ALA A 139 -10.26 -16.63 15.14
C ALA A 139 -9.82 -16.03 13.79
N VAL A 140 -9.20 -16.82 12.91
CA VAL A 140 -8.77 -16.41 11.55
C VAL A 140 -9.96 -15.96 10.69
N PRO A 141 -11.03 -16.75 10.49
CA PRO A 141 -12.18 -16.34 9.69
C PRO A 141 -12.93 -15.17 10.33
N VAL A 142 -12.98 -15.06 11.67
CA VAL A 142 -13.61 -13.92 12.36
C VAL A 142 -12.84 -12.63 12.09
N LYS A 143 -11.50 -12.66 12.20
CA LYS A 143 -10.65 -11.51 11.87
C LYS A 143 -10.73 -11.15 10.41
N ALA A 144 -10.64 -12.14 9.52
CA ALA A 144 -10.79 -11.92 8.10
C ALA A 144 -12.16 -11.27 7.80
N ALA A 145 -13.25 -11.75 8.40
CA ALA A 145 -14.57 -11.15 8.23
C ALA A 145 -14.65 -9.71 8.74
N PHE A 146 -14.08 -9.41 9.92
CA PHE A 146 -13.98 -8.05 10.43
C PHE A 146 -13.18 -7.14 9.48
N ASP A 147 -12.07 -7.65 8.98
CA ASP A 147 -11.21 -6.96 8.02
C ASP A 147 -11.95 -6.63 6.73
N GLN A 148 -12.64 -7.63 6.18
CA GLN A 148 -13.39 -7.50 4.93
C GLN A 148 -14.61 -6.58 5.06
N THR A 149 -15.07 -6.29 6.27
CA THR A 149 -16.28 -5.48 6.50
C THR A 149 -15.93 -4.12 7.07
N VAL A 150 -15.59 -4.07 8.36
CA VAL A 150 -15.36 -2.82 9.10
C VAL A 150 -14.08 -2.16 8.63
N TRP A 151 -12.96 -2.89 8.59
CA TRP A 151 -11.67 -2.31 8.22
C TRP A 151 -11.64 -1.88 6.75
N SER A 152 -12.09 -2.74 5.82
CA SER A 152 -12.14 -2.40 4.39
C SER A 152 -13.05 -1.20 4.11
N GLY A 153 -14.22 -1.12 4.75
CA GLY A 153 -15.11 0.04 4.62
C GLY A 153 -14.50 1.33 5.17
N LEU A 154 -13.85 1.24 6.34
CA LEU A 154 -13.14 2.37 6.95
C LEU A 154 -11.96 2.83 6.07
N TRP A 155 -11.12 1.89 5.63
CA TRP A 155 -9.94 2.19 4.83
C TRP A 155 -10.31 2.81 3.48
N ASN A 156 -11.28 2.23 2.76
CA ASN A 156 -11.77 2.82 1.51
C ASN A 156 -12.26 4.25 1.73
N THR A 157 -12.99 4.50 2.83
CA THR A 157 -13.45 5.85 3.17
C THR A 157 -12.29 6.81 3.40
N ILE A 158 -11.31 6.40 4.21
CA ILE A 158 -10.11 7.20 4.49
C ILE A 158 -9.34 7.50 3.20
N TYR A 159 -9.13 6.50 2.35
CA TYR A 159 -8.41 6.64 1.08
C TYR A 159 -9.06 7.68 0.16
N PHE A 160 -10.35 7.53 -0.16
CA PHE A 160 -11.02 8.44 -1.09
C PHE A 160 -11.16 9.86 -0.52
N VAL A 161 -11.39 9.99 0.79
CA VAL A 161 -11.47 11.31 1.44
C VAL A 161 -10.11 12.00 1.42
N ALA A 162 -9.04 11.31 1.84
CA ALA A 162 -7.69 11.86 1.84
C ALA A 162 -7.22 12.21 0.43
N LEU A 163 -7.47 11.33 -0.54
CA LEU A 163 -7.14 11.57 -1.93
C LEU A 163 -7.88 12.79 -2.50
N GLY A 164 -9.18 12.90 -2.24
CA GLY A 164 -9.99 14.06 -2.63
C GLY A 164 -9.45 15.38 -2.07
N PHE A 165 -9.04 15.40 -0.79
CA PHE A 165 -8.37 16.56 -0.19
C PHE A 165 -7.05 16.89 -0.87
N LEU A 166 -6.21 15.88 -1.16
CA LEU A 166 -4.93 16.08 -1.85
C LEU A 166 -5.11 16.50 -3.33
N ARG A 167 -6.28 16.25 -3.91
CA ARG A 167 -6.70 16.75 -5.23
C ARG A 167 -7.32 18.15 -5.17
N TRP A 168 -7.49 18.73 -3.97
CA TRP A 168 -8.19 20.00 -3.74
C TRP A 168 -9.64 20.00 -4.22
N GLU A 169 -10.32 18.84 -4.14
CA GLU A 169 -11.74 18.73 -4.49
C GLU A 169 -12.66 19.26 -3.38
N SER A 170 -13.86 19.71 -3.75
CA SER A 170 -14.86 20.16 -2.78
C SER A 170 -15.45 18.99 -1.98
N PRO A 171 -15.86 19.19 -0.71
CA PRO A 171 -16.42 18.11 0.12
C PRO A 171 -17.62 17.38 -0.52
N SER A 172 -18.45 18.08 -1.29
CA SER A 172 -19.57 17.48 -2.03
C SER A 172 -19.11 16.54 -3.14
N THR A 173 -18.02 16.88 -3.82
CA THR A 173 -17.40 16.03 -4.86
C THR A 173 -16.81 14.78 -4.25
N ILE A 174 -16.06 14.93 -3.16
CA ILE A 174 -15.47 13.83 -2.41
C ILE A 174 -16.55 12.86 -1.94
N PHE A 175 -17.62 13.37 -1.33
CA PHE A 175 -18.73 12.54 -0.86
C PHE A 175 -19.43 11.79 -1.99
N ARG A 176 -19.62 12.45 -3.15
CA ARG A 176 -20.22 11.83 -4.33
C ARG A 176 -19.32 10.73 -4.91
N GLU A 177 -18.01 10.95 -4.97
CA GLU A 177 -17.05 9.92 -5.37
C GLU A 177 -17.12 8.74 -4.41
N LEU A 178 -16.93 8.98 -3.11
CA LEU A 178 -17.01 7.95 -2.07
C LEU A 178 -18.29 7.13 -2.19
N LYS A 179 -19.47 7.77 -2.24
CA LYS A 179 -20.76 7.07 -2.33
C LYS A 179 -20.85 6.14 -3.55
N SER A 180 -20.27 6.57 -4.67
CA SER A 180 -20.35 5.84 -5.93
C SER A 180 -19.18 4.86 -6.15
N THR A 181 -18.11 4.93 -5.36
CA THR A 181 -17.01 3.96 -5.37
C THR A 181 -17.09 2.95 -4.22
N PHE A 182 -17.78 3.25 -3.12
CA PHE A 182 -17.78 2.46 -1.88
C PHE A 182 -18.10 0.97 -2.09
N PHE A 183 -19.28 0.65 -2.64
CA PHE A 183 -19.68 -0.74 -2.88
C PHE A 183 -18.87 -1.43 -3.98
N PRO A 184 -18.60 -0.79 -5.15
CA PRO A 184 -17.70 -1.36 -6.14
C PRO A 184 -16.33 -1.74 -5.57
N MET A 185 -15.73 -0.89 -4.74
CA MET A 185 -14.43 -1.16 -4.13
C MET A 185 -14.51 -2.21 -3.04
N LEU A 186 -15.57 -2.22 -2.23
CA LEU A 186 -15.76 -3.29 -1.24
C LEU A 186 -15.89 -4.67 -1.91
N THR A 187 -16.68 -4.76 -2.97
CA THR A 187 -16.87 -6.01 -3.72
C THR A 187 -15.62 -6.46 -4.49
N ALA A 188 -14.84 -5.51 -5.02
CA ALA A 188 -13.53 -5.81 -5.60
C ALA A 188 -12.55 -6.33 -4.52
N GLY A 189 -12.54 -5.71 -3.34
CA GLY A 189 -11.73 -6.13 -2.21
C GLY A 189 -12.04 -7.56 -1.77
N TRP A 190 -13.32 -7.94 -1.71
CA TRP A 190 -13.74 -9.30 -1.38
C TRP A 190 -13.26 -10.38 -2.36
N LYS A 191 -12.82 -10.03 -3.57
CA LYS A 191 -12.24 -10.99 -4.52
C LYS A 191 -10.76 -11.24 -4.27
N LEU A 192 -10.05 -10.28 -3.67
CA LEU A 192 -8.60 -10.30 -3.48
C LEU A 192 -8.23 -10.65 -2.03
N TRP A 193 -8.77 -9.90 -1.09
CA TRP A 193 -8.29 -9.86 0.29
C TRP A 193 -8.62 -11.08 1.15
N PRO A 194 -9.71 -11.85 0.96
CA PRO A 194 -9.94 -13.05 1.77
C PRO A 194 -8.79 -14.05 1.71
N PHE A 195 -8.23 -14.29 0.52
CA PHE A 195 -7.10 -15.20 0.33
C PHE A 195 -5.83 -14.67 0.99
N ALA A 196 -5.56 -13.37 0.81
CA ALA A 196 -4.43 -12.70 1.44
C ALA A 196 -4.52 -12.73 2.97
N HIS A 197 -5.70 -12.47 3.53
CA HIS A 197 -5.91 -12.38 4.98
C HIS A 197 -5.94 -13.72 5.70
N ILE A 198 -6.33 -14.81 5.02
CA ILE A 198 -6.12 -16.16 5.54
C ILE A 198 -4.62 -16.39 5.79
N ILE A 199 -3.76 -15.97 4.86
CA ILE A 199 -2.30 -16.06 5.03
C ILE A 199 -1.83 -15.07 6.11
N THR A 200 -2.28 -13.81 6.06
CA THR A 200 -1.90 -12.77 7.04
C THR A 200 -2.15 -13.20 8.48
N TYR A 201 -3.34 -13.75 8.76
CA TYR A 201 -3.74 -14.12 10.11
C TYR A 201 -3.40 -15.55 10.50
N GLY A 202 -3.21 -16.43 9.52
CA GLY A 202 -2.89 -17.84 9.75
C GLY A 202 -1.40 -18.10 9.93
N VAL A 203 -0.54 -17.48 9.11
CA VAL A 203 0.89 -17.86 9.05
C VAL A 203 1.87 -16.70 9.28
N VAL A 204 1.48 -15.44 9.07
CA VAL A 204 2.41 -14.32 9.15
C VAL A 204 2.53 -13.78 10.59
N PRO A 205 3.76 -13.70 11.16
CA PRO A 205 3.99 -13.06 12.45
C PRO A 205 3.56 -11.59 12.44
N ILE A 206 3.07 -11.08 13.59
CA ILE A 206 2.47 -9.74 13.68
C ILE A 206 3.40 -8.63 13.20
N GLU A 207 4.69 -8.78 13.45
CA GLU A 207 5.75 -7.85 13.07
C GLU A 207 5.77 -7.66 11.55
N HIS A 208 5.55 -8.74 10.79
CA HIS A 208 5.65 -8.80 9.33
C HIS A 208 4.31 -8.78 8.60
N ARG A 209 3.17 -8.79 9.31
CA ARG A 209 1.83 -8.78 8.69
C ARG A 209 1.67 -7.63 7.70
N LEU A 210 2.12 -6.43 8.08
CA LEU A 210 2.04 -5.27 7.21
C LEU A 210 2.98 -5.39 6.00
N LEU A 211 4.19 -5.93 6.14
CA LEU A 211 5.06 -6.18 4.98
C LEU A 211 4.41 -7.17 4.00
N TRP A 212 3.80 -8.25 4.51
CA TRP A 212 3.05 -9.20 3.68
C TRP A 212 1.86 -8.54 2.99
N VAL A 213 1.09 -7.75 3.74
CA VAL A 213 -0.08 -7.05 3.20
C VAL A 213 0.34 -6.01 2.17
N ASP A 214 1.41 -5.27 2.40
CA ASP A 214 2.01 -4.31 1.45
C ASP A 214 2.37 -4.98 0.10
N CYS A 215 2.81 -6.24 0.10
CA CYS A 215 3.06 -6.99 -1.14
C CYS A 215 1.78 -7.20 -1.97
N VAL A 216 0.66 -7.51 -1.31
CA VAL A 216 -0.66 -7.67 -1.97
C VAL A 216 -1.26 -6.30 -2.30
N GLU A 217 -1.04 -5.33 -1.42
CA GLU A 217 -1.49 -3.95 -1.51
C GLU A 217 -0.97 -3.28 -2.78
N LEU A 218 0.20 -3.66 -3.30
CA LEU A 218 0.69 -3.16 -4.59
C LEU A 218 -0.32 -3.39 -5.73
N ILE A 219 -0.94 -4.58 -5.76
CA ILE A 219 -1.99 -4.91 -6.73
C ILE A 219 -3.25 -4.09 -6.43
N TRP A 220 -3.61 -3.97 -5.15
CA TRP A 220 -4.80 -3.24 -4.72
C TRP A 220 -4.72 -1.74 -5.03
N VAL A 221 -3.59 -1.10 -4.76
CA VAL A 221 -3.35 0.32 -5.07
C VAL A 221 -3.35 0.55 -6.57
N THR A 222 -2.85 -0.40 -7.37
CA THR A 222 -2.96 -0.32 -8.83
C THR A 222 -4.44 -0.20 -9.23
N ILE A 223 -5.30 -1.07 -8.70
CA ILE A 223 -6.74 -1.06 -8.96
C ILE A 223 -7.40 0.24 -8.46
N LEU A 224 -7.12 0.65 -7.21
CA LEU A 224 -7.67 1.87 -6.62
C LEU A 224 -7.30 3.11 -7.42
N SER A 225 -6.03 3.21 -7.81
CA SER A 225 -5.50 4.34 -8.53
C SER A 225 -6.11 4.43 -9.94
N THR A 226 -6.20 3.32 -10.67
CA THR A 226 -6.91 3.30 -11.97
C THR A 226 -8.35 3.77 -11.81
N TYR A 227 -9.11 3.19 -10.89
CA TYR A 227 -10.54 3.48 -10.76
C TYR A 227 -10.84 4.92 -10.28
N SER A 228 -10.06 5.45 -9.34
CA SER A 228 -10.25 6.84 -8.87
C SER A 228 -9.86 7.86 -9.93
N ASN A 229 -8.87 7.58 -10.78
CA ASN A 229 -8.43 8.52 -11.80
C ASN A 229 -9.35 8.51 -13.02
N GLU A 230 -9.77 7.35 -13.52
CA GLU A 230 -10.79 7.24 -14.58
C GLU A 230 -12.05 8.05 -14.22
N LYS A 231 -12.50 7.92 -12.96
CA LYS A 231 -13.69 8.63 -12.48
C LYS A 231 -13.49 10.13 -12.34
N SER A 232 -12.28 10.58 -11.99
CA SER A 232 -11.97 12.01 -11.92
C SER A 232 -11.92 12.63 -13.31
N GLU A 233 -11.28 11.96 -14.27
CA GLU A 233 -11.20 12.39 -15.66
C GLU A 233 -12.59 12.47 -16.31
N ALA A 234 -13.44 11.45 -16.12
CA ALA A 234 -14.80 11.45 -16.64
C ALA A 234 -15.63 12.66 -16.13
N ARG A 235 -15.42 13.09 -14.88
CA ARG A 235 -16.08 14.29 -14.33
C ARG A 235 -15.54 15.57 -14.94
N THR A 236 -14.23 15.70 -15.09
CA THR A 236 -13.62 16.88 -15.72
C THR A 236 -14.13 17.08 -17.14
N LEU A 237 -14.32 15.99 -17.89
CA LEU A 237 -14.91 16.03 -19.23
C LEU A 237 -16.38 16.49 -19.20
N ASP A 238 -17.19 15.97 -18.29
CA ASP A 238 -18.61 16.37 -18.13
C ASP A 238 -18.77 17.85 -17.78
N ASP A 239 -17.96 18.35 -16.84
CA ASP A 239 -17.95 19.77 -16.43
C ASP A 239 -17.53 20.70 -17.58
N SER A 240 -16.54 20.30 -18.39
CA SER A 240 -16.10 21.07 -19.56
C SER A 240 -17.20 21.16 -20.63
N SER A 241 -17.87 20.03 -20.94
CA SER A 241 -18.95 19.98 -21.93
C SER A 241 -20.17 20.81 -21.52
N THR A 242 -20.49 20.83 -20.22
CA THR A 242 -21.58 21.63 -19.67
C THR A 242 -21.27 23.13 -19.74
N THR A 243 -20.00 23.51 -19.58
CA THR A 243 -19.55 24.91 -19.68
C THR A 243 -19.63 25.40 -21.12
N ASP A 244 -19.12 24.64 -22.08
CA ASP A 244 -19.18 24.97 -23.52
C ASP A 244 -20.62 25.10 -24.03
N THR A 245 -21.53 24.25 -23.55
CA THR A 245 -22.96 24.33 -23.93
C THR A 245 -23.61 25.61 -23.42
N ARG A 246 -23.22 26.09 -22.23
CA ARG A 246 -23.75 27.34 -21.66
C ARG A 246 -23.21 28.57 -22.40
N ASP A 247 -21.94 28.59 -22.77
CA ASP A 247 -21.35 29.70 -23.52
C ASP A 247 -21.87 29.78 -24.96
N ASN A 248 -22.12 28.65 -25.62
CA ASN A 248 -22.75 28.64 -26.96
C ASN A 248 -24.25 28.99 -26.96
N SER A 249 -24.89 29.07 -25.80
CA SER A 249 -26.32 29.40 -25.65
C SER A 249 -26.60 30.86 -25.26
N ARG A 250 -25.57 31.69 -25.13
CA ARG A 250 -25.63 33.13 -24.86
C ARG A 250 -25.28 33.94 -26.10
#